data_AF-A0A0R1S8B7-F1
#
_entry.id   AF-A0A0R1S8B7-F1
#
_cell.length_a   1.000
_cell.length_b   1.000
_cell.length_c   1.000
_cell.angle_alpha   90.00
_cell.angle_beta   90.00
_cell.angle_gamma   90.00
#
_symmetry.space_group_name_H-M   'P 1'
#
loop_
_entity.id
_entity.type
_entity.pdbx_description
1 polymer ?
#
loop_
_entity_poly.entity_id
_entity_poly.type
_entity_poly.pdbx_seq_one_letter_code
_entity_poly.pdbx_strand_id
1 'polypeptide(L)'
;MKTDDKKREFILSYLETQLNQVNLKTVRQLIEFGKNNDYSAPDLLNELTIMDQKHERILTATFVLDFVDGVNLFNNKATSWLTAKGQKYLQSLKLKESQSIHSNFAPRKASGSETAYDGYLTQLIACKNKMQTEADKVTLQEFTIDLRHLLTDSKKLEEGALSKFQPFVERNYRDLSTPMTPILVELSRRFLFSRKYDA
;
A
#
# COMPACT_ATOMS: atom_id res chain seq x y z
N MET A 1 -0.32 -4.64 -15.88
CA MET A 1 0.68 -3.58 -15.55
C MET A 1 2.08 -4.16 -15.65
N LYS A 2 3.07 -3.34 -15.99
CA LYS A 2 4.49 -3.74 -15.88
C LYS A 2 4.90 -3.79 -14.40
N THR A 3 5.91 -4.58 -14.06
CA THR A 3 6.42 -4.72 -12.68
C THR A 3 6.84 -3.37 -12.08
N ASP A 4 7.39 -2.48 -12.90
CA ASP A 4 7.80 -1.14 -12.49
C ASP A 4 6.61 -0.22 -12.20
N ASP A 5 5.49 -0.37 -12.94
CA ASP A 5 4.26 0.39 -12.67
C ASP A 5 3.69 0.02 -11.29
N LYS A 6 3.73 -1.26 -10.92
CA LYS A 6 3.26 -1.73 -9.59
C LYS A 6 4.13 -1.17 -8.46
N LYS A 7 5.46 -1.19 -8.66
CA LYS A 7 6.42 -0.64 -7.69
C LYS A 7 6.25 0.87 -7.51
N ARG A 8 6.08 1.60 -8.62
CA ARG A 8 5.81 3.06 -8.59
C ARG A 8 4.48 3.37 -7.93
N GLU A 9 3.43 2.59 -8.21
CA GLU A 9 2.13 2.74 -7.55
C GLU A 9 2.23 2.51 -6.03
N PHE A 10 2.98 1.49 -5.60
CA PHE A 10 3.25 1.22 -4.19
C PHE A 10 3.94 2.42 -3.52
N ILE A 11 5.05 2.90 -4.11
CA ILE A 11 5.81 4.05 -3.58
C ILE A 11 4.93 5.29 -3.49
N LEU A 12 4.22 5.64 -4.57
CA LEU A 12 3.42 6.86 -4.64
C LEU A 12 2.19 6.79 -3.74
N SER A 13 1.54 5.62 -3.62
CA SER A 13 0.42 5.43 -2.70
C SER A 13 0.86 5.56 -1.25
N TYR A 14 2.02 5.02 -0.88
CA TYR A 14 2.57 5.21 0.45
C TYR A 14 2.88 6.69 0.72
N LEU A 15 3.58 7.37 -0.19
CA LEU A 15 3.95 8.78 -0.01
C LEU A 15 2.73 9.73 -0.01
N GLU A 16 1.64 9.38 -0.70
CA GLU A 16 0.36 10.12 -0.68
C GLU A 16 -0.24 10.18 0.74
N THR A 17 -0.06 9.12 1.54
CA THR A 17 -0.58 9.07 2.92
C THR A 17 0.24 9.90 3.92
N GLN A 18 1.46 10.30 3.56
CA GLN A 18 2.42 10.94 4.47
C GLN A 18 2.41 12.47 4.32
N LEU A 19 1.22 13.06 4.49
CA LEU A 19 1.02 14.51 4.41
C LEU A 19 1.93 15.23 5.42
N ASN A 20 2.68 16.24 4.94
CA ASN A 20 3.57 17.11 5.72
C ASN A 20 4.89 16.49 6.22
N GLN A 21 5.18 15.23 5.91
CA GLN A 21 6.42 14.57 6.35
C GLN A 21 7.32 14.19 5.16
N VAL A 22 7.77 15.20 4.41
CA VAL A 22 8.83 14.99 3.44
C VAL A 22 10.14 14.93 4.23
N ASN A 23 10.59 13.74 4.64
CA ASN A 23 11.80 13.56 5.43
C ASN A 23 12.40 12.14 5.27
N LEU A 24 13.62 11.95 5.78
CA LEU A 24 14.34 10.68 5.67
C LEU A 24 13.68 9.53 6.44
N LYS A 25 12.95 9.82 7.53
CA LYS A 25 12.25 8.79 8.32
C LYS A 25 11.18 8.11 7.48
N THR A 26 10.42 8.89 6.70
CA THR A 26 9.40 8.37 5.80
C THR A 26 10.00 7.48 4.70
N VAL A 27 11.18 7.83 4.17
CA VAL A 27 11.91 7.00 3.19
C VAL A 27 12.40 5.69 3.81
N ARG A 28 12.94 5.73 5.04
CA ARG A 28 13.35 4.51 5.76
C ARG A 28 12.17 3.58 5.99
N GLN A 29 11.03 4.13 6.41
CA GLN A 29 9.81 3.35 6.59
C GLN A 29 9.33 2.75 5.26
N LEU A 30 9.33 3.53 4.17
CA LEU A 30 9.01 3.02 2.84
C LEU A 30 9.90 1.83 2.43
N ILE A 31 11.20 1.88 2.72
CA ILE A 31 12.12 0.78 2.45
C ILE A 31 11.77 -0.46 3.29
N GLU A 32 11.50 -0.28 4.58
CA GLU A 32 11.05 -1.38 5.44
C GLU A 32 9.73 -1.99 4.93
N PHE A 33 8.78 -1.17 4.48
CA PHE A 33 7.52 -1.65 3.92
C PHE A 33 7.69 -2.32 2.55
N GLY A 34 8.64 -1.86 1.74
CA GLY A 34 8.90 -2.44 0.42
C GLY A 34 9.53 -3.82 0.49
N LYS A 35 10.31 -4.13 1.54
CA LYS A 35 10.81 -5.50 1.79
C LYS A 35 9.69 -6.53 1.89
N ASN A 36 8.53 -6.12 2.44
CA ASN A 36 7.35 -6.99 2.59
C ASN A 36 6.59 -7.19 1.26
N ASN A 37 6.97 -6.50 0.20
CA ASN A 37 6.39 -6.60 -1.15
C ASN A 37 7.43 -7.10 -2.17
N ASP A 38 8.47 -7.81 -1.70
CA ASP A 38 9.60 -8.31 -2.50
C ASP A 38 10.36 -7.20 -3.28
N TYR A 39 10.32 -5.96 -2.79
CA TYR A 39 11.11 -4.87 -3.36
C TYR A 39 12.40 -4.67 -2.57
N SER A 40 13.54 -4.70 -3.29
CA SER A 40 14.83 -4.43 -2.67
C SER A 40 14.99 -2.94 -2.34
N ALA A 41 15.73 -2.63 -1.28
CA ALA A 41 16.04 -1.24 -0.92
C ALA A 41 16.72 -0.46 -2.07
N PRO A 42 17.71 -1.03 -2.80
CA PRO A 42 18.28 -0.39 -3.98
C PRO A 42 17.25 -0.08 -5.07
N ASP A 43 16.30 -0.99 -5.33
CA ASP A 43 15.28 -0.77 -6.35
C ASP A 43 14.33 0.37 -5.99
N LEU A 44 13.92 0.45 -4.72
CA LEU A 44 13.05 1.53 -4.23
C LEU A 44 13.77 2.88 -4.28
N LEU A 45 15.03 2.93 -3.88
CA LEU A 45 15.86 4.14 -3.94
C LEU A 45 16.10 4.58 -5.38
N ASN A 46 16.32 3.63 -6.31
CA ASN A 46 16.45 3.91 -7.72
C ASN A 46 15.17 4.55 -8.29
N GLU A 47 14.00 3.96 -8.01
CA GLU A 47 12.73 4.54 -8.45
C GLU A 47 12.45 5.90 -7.82
N LEU A 48 12.74 6.09 -6.52
CA LEU A 48 12.61 7.40 -5.87
C LEU A 48 13.48 8.46 -6.54
N THR A 49 14.70 8.10 -6.95
CA THR A 49 15.61 9.01 -7.66
C THR A 49 15.07 9.33 -9.06
N ILE A 50 14.60 8.33 -9.80
CA ILE A 50 14.01 8.53 -11.13
C ILE A 50 12.76 9.42 -11.05
N MET A 51 11.95 9.26 -10.01
CA MET A 51 10.71 10.02 -9.82
C MET A 51 10.93 11.42 -9.24
N ASP A 52 12.15 11.78 -8.86
CA ASP A 52 12.47 13.00 -8.13
C ASP A 52 12.23 14.30 -8.93
N GLN A 53 12.45 15.45 -8.28
CA GLN A 53 12.26 16.76 -8.89
C GLN A 53 13.26 17.08 -10.02
N LYS A 54 14.45 16.47 -10.04
CA LYS A 54 15.45 16.68 -11.10
C LYS A 54 15.18 15.84 -12.34
N HIS A 55 14.52 14.69 -12.18
CA HIS A 55 14.27 13.73 -13.24
C HIS A 55 12.80 13.81 -13.73
N GLU A 56 11.93 12.88 -13.34
CA GLU A 56 10.56 12.81 -13.86
C GLU A 56 9.60 13.86 -13.27
N ARG A 57 10.00 14.58 -12.21
CA ARG A 57 9.19 15.60 -11.52
C ARG A 57 7.86 15.07 -10.98
N ILE A 58 7.85 13.80 -10.58
CA ILE A 58 6.70 13.16 -9.93
C ILE A 58 6.69 13.52 -8.45
N LEU A 59 7.87 13.51 -7.83
CA LEU A 59 8.09 13.92 -6.45
C LEU A 59 8.59 15.37 -6.40
N THR A 60 8.28 16.01 -5.29
CA THR A 60 8.79 17.35 -4.93
C THR A 60 10.21 17.27 -4.35
N ALA A 61 10.59 16.11 -3.82
CA ALA A 61 11.89 15.82 -3.25
C ALA A 61 12.96 15.71 -4.35
N THR A 62 14.18 16.12 -4.04
CA THR A 62 15.37 15.81 -4.84
C THR A 62 16.25 14.84 -4.06
N PHE A 63 16.66 13.75 -4.71
CA PHE A 63 17.58 12.77 -4.13
C PHE A 63 18.96 12.95 -4.77
N VAL A 64 19.98 13.27 -3.97
CA VAL A 64 21.38 13.28 -4.41
C VAL A 64 21.98 11.91 -4.10
N LEU A 65 22.85 11.39 -4.95
CA LEU A 65 23.46 10.06 -4.82
C LEU A 65 24.99 10.13 -4.64
N ASP A 66 25.53 11.19 -4.03
CA ASP A 66 26.97 11.30 -3.70
C ASP A 66 27.41 10.38 -2.55
N PHE A 67 28.22 9.38 -2.86
CA PHE A 67 28.77 8.43 -1.89
C PHE A 67 29.99 9.00 -1.17
N VAL A 68 29.77 9.71 -0.04
CA VAL A 68 30.77 9.87 1.03
C VAL A 68 30.02 9.83 2.37
N ASP A 69 30.39 8.91 3.27
CA ASP A 69 29.77 8.69 4.60
C ASP A 69 28.27 8.32 4.64
N GLY A 70 27.79 7.62 3.62
CA GLY A 70 26.61 6.74 3.74
C GLY A 70 25.23 7.40 3.85
N VAL A 71 25.09 8.73 3.78
CA VAL A 71 23.78 9.40 3.71
C VAL A 71 23.85 10.66 2.84
N ASN A 72 23.12 10.67 1.73
CA ASN A 72 22.93 11.88 0.95
C ASN A 72 21.77 12.75 1.41
N LEU A 73 22.02 14.04 1.33
CA LEU A 73 21.16 15.11 1.80
C LEU A 73 19.93 15.26 0.91
N PHE A 74 18.79 15.03 1.55
CA PHE A 74 17.46 15.36 1.08
C PHE A 74 17.28 16.89 1.08
N ASN A 75 17.06 17.51 -0.10
CA ASN A 75 16.78 18.94 -0.19
C ASN A 75 15.29 19.18 0.09
N ASN A 76 14.97 19.71 1.27
CA ASN A 76 13.59 19.91 1.69
C ASN A 76 13.20 21.37 1.85
N LYS A 77 12.34 21.84 0.97
CA LYS A 77 11.41 22.94 1.24
C LYS A 77 9.97 22.57 0.85
N ALA A 78 9.72 21.28 0.62
CA ALA A 78 8.47 20.80 0.10
C ALA A 78 7.51 20.44 1.25
N THR A 79 6.25 20.84 1.12
CA THR A 79 5.19 20.55 2.09
C THR A 79 4.46 19.24 1.78
N SER A 80 4.60 18.70 0.57
CA SER A 80 4.00 17.45 0.11
C SER A 80 5.00 16.62 -0.67
N TRP A 81 4.86 15.28 -0.68
CA TRP A 81 5.74 14.39 -1.45
C TRP A 81 5.48 14.44 -2.96
N LEU A 82 4.21 14.51 -3.35
CA LEU A 82 3.80 14.44 -4.74
C LEU A 82 3.66 15.84 -5.34
N THR A 83 4.12 16.00 -6.59
CA THR A 83 3.73 17.15 -7.42
C THR A 83 2.32 16.93 -7.97
N ALA A 84 1.71 17.96 -8.56
CA ALA A 84 0.45 17.81 -9.29
C ALA A 84 0.56 16.79 -10.45
N LYS A 85 1.75 16.67 -11.06
CA LYS A 85 2.05 15.64 -12.05
C LYS A 85 2.06 14.25 -11.41
N GLY A 86 2.71 14.10 -10.26
CA GLY A 86 2.75 12.84 -9.53
C GLY A 86 1.37 12.34 -9.07
N GLN A 87 0.51 13.24 -8.61
CA GLN A 87 -0.88 12.90 -8.25
C GLN A 87 -1.67 12.39 -9.46
N LYS A 88 -1.59 13.07 -10.61
CA LYS A 88 -2.24 12.62 -11.85
C LYS A 88 -1.66 11.28 -12.33
N TYR A 89 -0.36 11.08 -12.21
CA TYR A 89 0.29 9.84 -12.57
C TYR A 89 -0.18 8.68 -11.68
N LEU A 90 -0.23 8.87 -10.37
CA LEU A 90 -0.78 7.90 -9.42
C LEU A 90 -2.24 7.54 -9.73
N GLN A 91 -3.08 8.53 -10.03
CA GLN A 91 -4.47 8.27 -10.46
C GLN A 91 -4.54 7.45 -11.74
N SER A 92 -3.63 7.69 -12.70
CA SER A 92 -3.57 6.91 -13.94
C SER A 92 -3.12 5.47 -13.72
N LEU A 93 -2.24 5.22 -12.74
CA LEU A 93 -1.82 3.88 -12.35
C LEU A 93 -2.98 3.12 -11.70
N LYS A 94 -3.64 3.73 -10.71
CA LYS A 94 -4.85 3.20 -10.05
C LYS A 94 -5.97 2.88 -11.05
N LEU A 95 -6.15 3.72 -12.08
CA LEU A 95 -7.13 3.49 -13.15
C LEU A 95 -6.75 2.30 -14.05
N LYS A 96 -5.46 2.18 -14.42
CA LYS A 96 -4.96 1.04 -15.21
C LYS A 96 -5.07 -0.27 -14.44
N GLU A 97 -4.80 -0.25 -13.14
CA GLU A 97 -5.01 -1.40 -12.26
C GLU A 97 -6.50 -1.79 -12.27
N SER A 98 -7.39 -0.82 -12.04
CA SER A 98 -8.84 -1.02 -12.08
C SER A 98 -9.33 -1.61 -13.41
N GLN A 99 -8.85 -1.10 -14.55
CA GLN A 99 -9.20 -1.60 -15.88
C GLN A 99 -8.69 -3.03 -16.12
N SER A 100 -7.52 -3.38 -15.59
CA SER A 100 -6.99 -4.75 -15.67
C SER A 100 -7.79 -5.75 -14.83
N ILE A 101 -8.37 -5.30 -13.72
CA ILE A 101 -9.27 -6.09 -12.88
C ILE A 101 -10.59 -6.34 -13.62
N HIS A 102 -11.14 -5.33 -14.31
CA HIS A 102 -12.38 -5.47 -15.09
C HIS A 102 -12.24 -6.29 -16.39
N SER A 103 -11.02 -6.49 -16.89
CA SER A 103 -10.78 -7.23 -18.14
C SER A 103 -10.53 -8.74 -17.93
N ASN A 104 -10.31 -9.19 -16.68
CA ASN A 104 -9.93 -10.56 -16.35
C ASN A 104 -11.10 -11.40 -15.77
N PHE A 105 -12.34 -11.22 -16.26
CA PHE A 105 -13.50 -12.03 -15.87
C PHE A 105 -13.61 -13.41 -16.58
N ALA A 106 -12.53 -13.91 -17.18
CA ALA A 106 -12.42 -15.33 -17.52
C ALA A 106 -11.62 -16.04 -16.41
N PRO A 107 -11.96 -17.28 -16.01
CA PRO A 107 -11.24 -18.01 -14.98
C PRO A 107 -9.83 -18.30 -15.48
N ARG A 108 -8.89 -17.39 -15.18
CA ARG A 108 -7.51 -17.45 -15.63
C ARG A 108 -6.72 -18.27 -14.63
N LYS A 109 -6.08 -19.34 -15.11
CA LYS A 109 -5.18 -20.20 -14.34
C LYS A 109 -4.11 -19.33 -13.67
N ALA A 110 -4.02 -19.47 -12.35
CA ALA A 110 -3.08 -18.76 -11.49
C ALA A 110 -1.63 -19.03 -11.93
N SER A 111 -0.93 -17.95 -12.33
CA SER A 111 0.52 -17.94 -12.46
C SER A 111 1.05 -16.62 -11.90
N GLY A 112 1.74 -16.70 -10.76
CA GLY A 112 2.57 -15.63 -10.20
C GLY A 112 1.92 -14.76 -9.11
N SER A 113 2.21 -15.11 -7.85
CA SER A 113 2.15 -14.27 -6.62
C SER A 113 0.92 -13.39 -6.32
N GLU A 114 -0.26 -13.64 -6.87
CA GLU A 114 -1.51 -13.10 -6.31
C GLU A 114 -1.92 -14.00 -5.14
N THR A 115 -1.90 -13.46 -3.92
CA THR A 115 -2.42 -14.20 -2.78
C THR A 115 -3.94 -14.25 -2.91
N ALA A 116 -4.58 -15.36 -2.52
CA ALA A 116 -6.03 -15.55 -2.66
C ALA A 116 -6.89 -14.45 -2.02
N TYR A 117 -6.28 -13.60 -1.18
CA TYR A 117 -6.91 -12.54 -0.39
C TYR A 117 -6.92 -11.17 -1.08
N ASP A 118 -6.10 -10.97 -2.12
CA ASP A 118 -6.00 -9.70 -2.86
C ASP A 118 -7.33 -9.34 -3.55
N GLY A 119 -8.06 -10.34 -4.03
CA GLY A 119 -9.40 -10.17 -4.58
C GLY A 119 -10.41 -9.66 -3.54
N TYR A 120 -10.33 -10.13 -2.30
CA TYR A 120 -11.23 -9.71 -1.22
C TYR A 120 -10.88 -8.32 -0.69
N LEU A 121 -9.59 -7.98 -0.59
CA LEU A 121 -9.14 -6.62 -0.24
C LEU A 121 -9.61 -5.59 -1.29
N THR A 122 -9.59 -5.98 -2.57
CA THR A 122 -10.09 -5.14 -3.66
C THR A 122 -11.60 -4.93 -3.56
N GLN A 123 -12.37 -5.97 -3.22
CA GLN A 123 -13.81 -5.83 -2.97
C GLN A 123 -14.10 -4.95 -1.76
N LEU A 124 -13.26 -5.00 -0.73
CA LEU A 124 -13.38 -4.15 0.46
C LEU A 124 -13.18 -2.67 0.11
N ILE A 125 -12.14 -2.34 -0.68
CA ILE A 125 -11.90 -0.97 -1.16
C ILE A 125 -13.04 -0.48 -2.05
N ALA A 126 -13.65 -1.35 -2.86
CA ALA A 126 -14.79 -0.99 -3.70
C ALA A 126 -16.02 -0.52 -2.90
N CYS A 127 -16.14 -0.89 -1.62
CA CYS A 127 -17.17 -0.36 -0.72
C CYS A 127 -17.01 1.14 -0.43
N LYS A 128 -15.92 1.79 -0.85
CA LYS A 128 -15.72 3.25 -0.78
C LYS A 128 -16.89 4.04 -1.39
N ASN A 129 -17.51 3.51 -2.44
CA ASN A 129 -18.66 4.14 -3.10
C ASN A 129 -19.96 4.08 -2.28
N LYS A 130 -19.99 3.23 -1.25
CA LYS A 130 -21.13 3.07 -0.33
C LYS A 130 -20.95 3.84 0.98
N MET A 131 -19.74 4.36 1.24
CA MET A 131 -19.45 5.14 2.44
C MET A 131 -20.13 6.51 2.38
N GLN A 132 -20.82 6.89 3.46
CA GLN A 132 -21.60 8.12 3.53
C GLN A 132 -20.74 9.38 3.70
N THR A 133 -19.58 9.26 4.37
CA THR A 133 -18.70 10.41 4.65
C THR A 133 -17.32 10.25 4.01
N GLU A 134 -16.66 11.36 3.69
CA GLU A 134 -15.26 11.32 3.22
C GLU A 134 -14.31 10.77 4.30
N ALA A 135 -14.62 11.00 5.58
CA ALA A 135 -13.88 10.41 6.69
C ALA A 135 -13.97 8.87 6.69
N ASP A 136 -15.15 8.30 6.43
CA ASP A 136 -15.33 6.85 6.28
C ASP A 136 -14.56 6.30 5.08
N LYS A 137 -14.50 7.05 3.98
CA LYS A 137 -13.73 6.65 2.79
C LYS A 137 -12.23 6.58 3.07
N VAL A 138 -11.69 7.54 3.83
CA VAL A 138 -10.29 7.54 4.27
C VAL A 138 -10.05 6.40 5.27
N THR A 139 -10.95 6.23 6.25
CA THR A 139 -10.85 5.16 7.25
C THR A 139 -10.90 3.77 6.61
N LEU A 140 -11.70 3.58 5.54
CA LEU A 140 -11.74 2.34 4.77
C LEU A 140 -10.41 2.03 4.07
N GLN A 141 -9.74 3.07 3.56
CA GLN A 141 -8.44 2.92 2.92
C GLN A 141 -7.38 2.51 3.95
N GLU A 142 -7.33 3.20 5.09
CA GLU A 142 -6.45 2.85 6.21
C GLU A 142 -6.72 1.43 6.73
N PHE A 143 -7.99 1.07 6.88
CA PHE A 143 -8.41 -0.26 7.31
C PHE A 143 -7.95 -1.35 6.33
N THR A 144 -8.10 -1.13 5.03
CA THR A 144 -7.68 -2.13 4.03
C THR A 144 -6.17 -2.27 3.95
N ILE A 145 -5.42 -1.19 4.15
CA ILE A 145 -3.95 -1.21 4.24
C ILE A 145 -3.52 -2.06 5.43
N ASP A 146 -4.10 -1.83 6.61
CA ASP A 146 -3.77 -2.59 7.82
C ASP A 146 -4.17 -4.06 7.69
N LEU A 147 -5.31 -4.37 7.06
CA LEU A 147 -5.69 -5.75 6.76
C LEU A 147 -4.70 -6.43 5.79
N ARG A 148 -4.25 -5.71 4.76
CA ARG A 148 -3.22 -6.22 3.85
C ARG A 148 -1.94 -6.51 4.62
N HIS A 149 -1.51 -5.61 5.50
CA HIS A 149 -0.35 -5.82 6.36
C HIS A 149 -0.50 -7.08 7.22
N LEU A 150 -1.64 -7.27 7.89
CA LEU A 150 -1.86 -8.47 8.71
C LEU A 150 -1.91 -9.78 7.90
N LEU A 151 -2.35 -9.71 6.65
CA LEU A 151 -2.40 -10.85 5.74
C LEU A 151 -1.05 -11.17 5.09
N THR A 152 -0.11 -10.23 5.02
CA THR A 152 1.21 -10.45 4.42
C THR A 152 2.32 -10.58 5.45
N ASP A 153 2.14 -10.04 6.66
CA ASP A 153 3.10 -10.19 7.75
C ASP A 153 3.16 -11.67 8.20
N SER A 154 4.38 -12.17 8.30
CA SER A 154 4.69 -13.50 8.81
C SER A 154 4.78 -13.52 10.34
N LYS A 155 4.77 -12.35 10.98
CA LYS A 155 4.74 -12.21 12.44
C LYS A 155 3.39 -12.63 13.01
N LYS A 156 3.45 -13.02 14.29
CA LYS A 156 2.28 -13.38 15.07
C LYS A 156 1.32 -12.18 15.16
N LEU A 157 0.06 -12.40 14.84
CA LEU A 157 -0.98 -11.39 14.92
C LEU A 157 -1.10 -10.88 16.37
N GLU A 158 -0.93 -9.58 16.58
CA GLU A 158 -1.06 -8.97 17.91
C GLU A 158 -2.53 -8.80 18.29
N GLU A 159 -2.84 -9.03 19.57
CA GLU A 159 -4.17 -8.79 20.10
C GLU A 159 -4.51 -7.29 19.99
N GLY A 160 -5.68 -6.99 19.45
CA GLY A 160 -6.14 -5.61 19.27
C GLY A 160 -5.54 -4.86 18.08
N ALA A 161 -4.84 -5.53 17.15
CA ALA A 161 -4.24 -4.90 15.96
C ALA A 161 -5.23 -4.10 15.09
N LEU A 162 -6.53 -4.43 15.15
CA LEU A 162 -7.60 -3.75 14.41
C LEU A 162 -8.57 -2.97 15.31
N SER A 163 -8.35 -2.91 16.63
CA SER A 163 -9.29 -2.31 17.59
C SER A 163 -9.59 -0.84 17.29
N LYS A 164 -8.63 -0.10 16.73
CA LYS A 164 -8.82 1.31 16.33
C LYS A 164 -9.91 1.49 15.25
N PHE A 165 -10.22 0.44 14.48
CA PHE A 165 -11.24 0.48 13.44
C PHE A 165 -12.61 -0.04 13.90
N GLN A 166 -12.74 -0.52 15.15
CA GLN A 166 -14.00 -1.08 15.64
C GLN A 166 -15.20 -0.13 15.43
N PRO A 167 -15.14 1.17 15.79
CA PRO A 167 -16.27 2.07 15.58
C PRO A 167 -16.66 2.24 14.10
N PHE A 168 -15.68 2.20 13.21
CA PHE A 168 -15.89 2.28 11.77
C PHE A 168 -16.52 1.00 11.22
N VAL A 169 -16.02 -0.16 11.63
CA VAL A 169 -16.52 -1.47 11.20
C VAL A 169 -17.93 -1.71 11.69
N GLU A 170 -18.24 -1.38 12.95
CA GLU A 170 -19.58 -1.51 13.52
C GLU A 170 -20.58 -0.62 12.78
N ARG A 171 -20.22 0.63 12.51
CA ARG A 171 -21.07 1.59 11.77
C ARG A 171 -21.35 1.15 10.34
N ASN A 172 -20.38 0.53 9.67
CA ASN A 172 -20.46 0.15 8.26
C ASN A 172 -20.62 -1.37 8.05
N TYR A 173 -21.00 -2.11 9.09
CA TYR A 173 -20.97 -3.58 9.11
C TYR A 173 -21.75 -4.22 7.96
N ARG A 174 -22.92 -3.66 7.62
CA ARG A 174 -23.78 -4.17 6.54
C ARG A 174 -23.07 -4.19 5.18
N ASP A 175 -22.28 -3.16 4.89
CA ASP A 175 -21.59 -3.02 3.61
C ASP A 175 -20.23 -3.69 3.58
N LEU A 176 -19.59 -3.85 4.74
CA LEU A 176 -18.25 -4.42 4.87
C LEU A 176 -18.23 -5.91 5.18
N SER A 177 -19.25 -6.46 5.86
CA SER A 177 -19.27 -7.84 6.36
C SER A 177 -18.95 -8.88 5.27
N THR A 178 -19.62 -8.83 4.13
CA THR A 178 -19.40 -9.79 3.03
C THR A 178 -17.95 -9.80 2.51
N PRO A 179 -17.37 -8.67 2.06
CA PRO A 179 -15.98 -8.65 1.60
C PRO A 179 -14.95 -8.86 2.72
N MET A 180 -15.28 -8.49 3.97
CA MET A 180 -14.37 -8.59 5.11
C MET A 180 -14.30 -10.00 5.72
N THR A 181 -15.38 -10.78 5.65
CA THR A 181 -15.47 -12.14 6.24
C THR A 181 -14.33 -13.07 5.82
N PRO A 182 -14.03 -13.28 4.52
CA PRO A 182 -12.96 -14.19 4.12
C PRO A 182 -11.58 -13.75 4.60
N ILE A 183 -11.35 -12.43 4.72
CA ILE A 183 -10.11 -11.86 5.26
C ILE A 183 -9.99 -12.18 6.75
N LEU A 184 -11.04 -11.92 7.54
CA LEU A 184 -11.03 -12.20 8.97
C LEU A 184 -10.91 -13.70 9.28
N VAL A 185 -11.53 -14.55 8.45
CA VAL A 185 -11.38 -16.01 8.56
C VAL A 185 -9.93 -16.44 8.33
N GLU A 186 -9.25 -15.87 7.34
CA GLU A 186 -7.82 -16.17 7.11
C GLU A 186 -6.93 -15.69 8.27
N LEU A 187 -7.14 -14.46 8.75
CA LEU A 187 -6.40 -13.93 9.89
C LEU A 187 -6.63 -14.78 11.15
N SER A 188 -7.88 -15.17 11.40
CA SER A 188 -8.25 -16.05 12.50
C SER A 188 -7.65 -17.44 12.33
N ARG A 189 -7.62 -17.99 11.10
CA ARG A 189 -6.98 -19.27 10.80
C ARG A 189 -5.50 -19.24 11.15
N ARG A 190 -4.78 -18.17 10.78
CA ARG A 190 -3.36 -17.99 11.12
C ARG A 190 -3.14 -17.85 12.62
N PHE A 191 -4.03 -17.14 13.31
CA PHE A 191 -3.97 -16.97 14.75
C PHE A 191 -4.24 -18.29 15.50
N LEU A 192 -5.28 -19.03 15.12
CA LEU A 192 -5.74 -20.24 15.80
C LEU A 192 -4.93 -21.49 15.43
N PHE A 193 -4.46 -21.59 14.18
CA PHE A 193 -3.81 -22.78 13.63
C PHE A 193 -2.38 -22.53 13.18
N SER A 194 -1.67 -21.61 13.85
CA SER A 194 -0.28 -21.24 13.52
C SER A 194 0.52 -22.49 13.11
N ARG A 195 0.97 -22.56 11.85
CA ARG A 195 1.86 -23.64 11.42
C ARG A 195 3.14 -23.50 12.22
N LYS A 196 3.38 -24.41 13.15
CA LYS A 196 4.73 -24.73 13.59
C LYS A 196 5.48 -25.26 12.37
N TYR A 197 6.16 -24.39 11.64
CA TYR A 197 7.37 -24.81 10.96
C TYR A 197 8.51 -24.54 11.92
N ASP A 198 8.62 -25.42 12.92
CA ASP A 198 9.88 -25.71 13.57
C ASP A 198 10.62 -26.70 12.65
N ALA A 199 11.68 -26.22 12.00
CA ALA A 199 12.93 -26.91 11.62
C ALA A 199 13.65 -26.13 10.52
#